data_AF-A0AAW4H6I7-F1
#
_entry.id   AF-A0AAW4H6I7-F1
#
_cell.length_a   1.000
_cell.length_b   1.000
_cell.length_c   1.000
_cell.angle_alpha   90.00
_cell.angle_beta   90.00
_cell.angle_gamma   90.00
#
_symmetry.space_group_name_H-M   'P 1'
#
loop_
_entity.id
_entity.type
_entity.pdbx_description
1 polymer ?
#
loop_
_entity_poly.entity_id
_entity_poly.type
_entity_poly.pdbx_seq_one_letter_code
_entity_poly.pdbx_strand_id
1 'polypeptide(L)'
;MDEIKALKEDLYNARQRVLDMINNEELQEACYRMARSKDYDEYSARKRELLELTQTIAERDSTPDIFDIYGAQRSACPLCKSYGQRTKLVGGGYKLPLGLKKHLTGKSRGECCPVMKTVRELYLSQK
;
A
#
# COMPACT_ATOMS: atom_id res chain seq x y z
N MET A 1 27.03 -23.21 -0.31
CA MET A 1 26.07 -22.78 -1.35
C MET A 1 24.62 -22.74 -0.84
N ASP A 2 24.29 -23.37 0.30
CA ASP A 2 22.93 -23.40 0.85
C ASP A 2 22.46 -22.12 1.56
N GLU A 3 23.36 -21.34 2.15
CA GLU A 3 22.97 -20.16 2.95
C GLU A 3 22.23 -19.09 2.13
N ILE A 4 22.68 -18.83 0.90
CA ILE A 4 22.02 -17.88 -0.01
C ILE A 4 20.60 -18.36 -0.37
N LYS A 5 20.40 -19.68 -0.51
CA LYS A 5 19.10 -20.25 -0.83
C LYS A 5 18.14 -20.12 0.37
N ALA A 6 18.62 -20.45 1.57
CA ALA A 6 17.86 -20.28 2.81
C ALA A 6 17.45 -18.82 3.03
N LEU A 7 18.37 -17.87 2.87
CA LEU A 7 18.08 -16.44 3.01
C LEU A 7 17.04 -15.93 2.00
N LYS A 8 17.04 -16.47 0.77
CA LYS A 8 16.01 -16.12 -0.24
C LYS A 8 14.63 -16.63 0.16
N GLU A 9 14.56 -17.84 0.70
CA GLU A 9 13.32 -18.43 1.18
C GLU A 9 12.77 -17.69 2.40
N ASP A 10 13.63 -17.36 3.37
CA ASP A 10 13.27 -16.54 4.52
C ASP A 10 12.76 -15.16 4.12
N LEU A 11 13.42 -14.51 3.15
CA LEU A 11 12.98 -13.22 2.64
C LEU A 11 11.63 -13.32 1.91
N TYR A 12 11.39 -14.40 1.16
CA TYR A 12 10.09 -14.66 0.54
C TYR A 12 8.99 -14.83 1.59
N ASN A 13 9.24 -15.64 2.61
CA ASN A 13 8.32 -15.89 3.72
C ASN A 13 8.02 -14.61 4.52
N ALA A 14 9.04 -13.79 4.78
CA ALA A 14 8.87 -12.50 5.45
C ALA A 14 7.96 -11.56 4.64
N ARG A 15 8.11 -11.54 3.31
CA ARG A 15 7.25 -10.73 2.43
C ARG A 15 5.81 -11.23 2.37
N GLN A 16 5.57 -12.55 2.41
CA GLN A 16 4.22 -13.11 2.52
C GLN A 16 3.55 -12.67 3.83
N ARG A 17 4.26 -12.76 4.96
CA ARG A 17 3.75 -12.33 6.27
C ARG A 17 3.33 -10.86 6.31
N VAL A 18 4.00 -9.97 5.57
CA VAL A 18 3.57 -8.57 5.45
C VAL A 18 2.19 -8.45 4.79
N LEU A 19 1.87 -9.30 3.82
CA LEU A 19 0.54 -9.33 3.21
C LEU A 19 -0.49 -9.95 4.16
N ASP A 20 -0.11 -10.96 4.93
CA ASP A 20 -0.97 -11.57 5.97
C ASP A 20 -1.39 -10.58 7.06
N MET A 21 -0.57 -9.57 7.33
CA MET A 21 -0.85 -8.52 8.31
C MET A 21 -1.85 -7.45 7.83
N ILE A 22 -2.27 -7.48 6.56
CA ILE A 22 -3.27 -6.56 6.04
C ILE A 22 -4.62 -6.90 6.66
N ASN A 23 -5.08 -6.04 7.59
CA ASN A 23 -6.36 -6.20 8.27
C ASN A 23 -7.54 -5.69 7.40
N ASN A 24 -7.71 -6.29 6.22
CA ASN A 24 -8.83 -6.16 5.30
C ASN A 24 -8.70 -7.24 4.21
N GLU A 25 -9.64 -8.19 4.15
CA GLU A 25 -9.57 -9.36 3.26
C GLU A 25 -9.56 -8.98 1.77
N GLU A 26 -10.37 -8.01 1.35
CA GLU A 26 -10.42 -7.57 -0.06
C GLU A 26 -9.09 -6.98 -0.52
N LEU A 27 -8.46 -6.14 0.31
CA LEU A 27 -7.16 -5.55 0.05
C LEU A 27 -6.05 -6.60 0.06
N GLN A 28 -6.10 -7.53 1.01
CA GLN A 28 -5.16 -8.63 1.09
C GLN A 28 -5.20 -9.49 -0.16
N GLU A 29 -6.39 -9.91 -0.60
CA GLU A 29 -6.58 -10.70 -1.82
C GLU A 29 -6.15 -9.92 -3.06
N ALA A 30 -6.46 -8.62 -3.15
CA ALA A 30 -5.99 -7.78 -4.24
C ALA A 30 -4.45 -7.67 -4.28
N CYS A 31 -3.78 -7.56 -3.13
CA CYS A 31 -2.33 -7.62 -3.03
C CYS A 31 -1.76 -8.97 -3.50
N TYR A 32 -2.38 -10.09 -3.10
CA TYR A 32 -1.96 -11.42 -3.53
C TYR A 32 -2.10 -11.62 -5.03
N ARG A 33 -3.23 -11.21 -5.62
CA ARG A 33 -3.44 -11.28 -7.07
C ARG A 33 -2.42 -10.44 -7.81
N MET A 34 -2.17 -9.21 -7.36
CA MET A 34 -1.15 -8.35 -7.99
C MET A 34 0.27 -8.95 -7.89
N ALA A 35 0.62 -9.57 -6.76
CA ALA A 35 1.92 -10.22 -6.58
C ALA A 35 2.10 -11.44 -7.49
N ARG A 36 1.01 -12.15 -7.85
CA ARG A 36 1.01 -13.37 -8.67
C ARG A 36 0.70 -13.12 -10.16
N SER A 37 0.82 -11.87 -10.62
CA SER A 37 0.60 -11.55 -12.04
C SER A 37 1.58 -12.30 -12.96
N LYS A 38 1.08 -12.78 -14.09
CA LYS A 38 1.83 -13.58 -15.08
C LYS A 38 2.74 -12.72 -15.93
N ASP A 39 2.38 -11.47 -16.19
CA ASP A 39 3.15 -10.53 -16.98
C ASP A 39 3.01 -9.10 -16.42
N TYR A 40 3.63 -8.14 -17.11
CA TYR A 40 3.63 -6.76 -16.68
C TYR A 40 2.28 -6.07 -16.92
N ASP A 41 1.55 -6.46 -17.95
CA ASP A 41 0.25 -5.86 -18.29
C ASP A 41 -0.79 -6.24 -17.24
N GLU A 42 -0.85 -7.51 -16.86
CA GLU A 42 -1.69 -8.01 -15.77
C GLU A 42 -1.29 -7.36 -14.43
N TYR A 43 0.01 -7.22 -14.16
CA TYR A 43 0.50 -6.50 -12.97
C TYR A 43 0.03 -5.04 -12.96
N SER A 44 0.13 -4.34 -14.09
CA SER A 44 -0.27 -2.94 -14.24
C SER A 44 -1.78 -2.76 -14.07
N ALA A 45 -2.59 -3.67 -14.63
CA ALA A 45 -4.04 -3.68 -14.46
C ALA A 45 -4.44 -3.89 -12.99
N ARG A 46 -3.93 -4.96 -12.35
CA ARG A 46 -4.21 -5.26 -10.94
C ARG A 46 -3.72 -4.17 -9.98
N LYS A 47 -2.60 -3.51 -10.31
CA LYS A 47 -2.14 -2.35 -9.57
C LYS A 47 -3.17 -1.22 -9.61
N ARG A 48 -3.81 -0.97 -10.75
CA ARG A 48 -4.84 0.06 -10.88
C ARG A 48 -6.06 -0.28 -10.01
N GLU A 49 -6.53 -1.52 -10.08
CA GLU A 49 -7.64 -2.03 -9.26
C GLU A 49 -7.34 -1.88 -7.75
N LEU A 50 -6.15 -2.28 -7.32
CA LEU A 50 -5.74 -2.13 -5.92
C LEU A 50 -5.70 -0.67 -5.48
N LEU A 51 -5.22 0.24 -6.33
CA LEU A 51 -5.19 1.68 -6.04
C LEU A 51 -6.60 2.26 -5.89
N GLU A 52 -7.54 1.84 -6.74
CA GLU A 52 -8.95 2.26 -6.68
C GLU A 52 -9.61 1.73 -5.42
N LEU A 53 -9.51 0.42 -5.15
CA LEU A 53 -10.05 -0.21 -3.95
C LEU A 53 -9.52 0.45 -2.66
N THR A 54 -8.20 0.70 -2.61
CA THR A 54 -7.57 1.36 -1.46
C THR A 54 -8.08 2.79 -1.27
N GLN A 55 -8.35 3.53 -2.35
CA GLN A 55 -8.94 4.86 -2.26
C GLN A 55 -10.39 4.81 -1.77
N THR A 56 -11.22 3.92 -2.30
CA THR A 56 -12.61 3.75 -1.87
C THR A 56 -12.72 3.40 -0.39
N ILE A 57 -11.87 2.48 0.11
CA ILE A 57 -11.84 2.15 1.54
C ILE A 57 -11.38 3.35 2.37
N ALA A 58 -10.34 4.05 1.93
CA ALA A 58 -9.84 5.22 2.64
C ALA A 58 -10.86 6.36 2.73
N GLU A 59 -11.66 6.58 1.68
CA GLU A 59 -12.76 7.56 1.64
C GLU A 59 -13.86 7.20 2.64
N ARG A 60 -14.25 5.92 2.72
CA ARG A 60 -15.23 5.42 3.70
C ARG A 60 -14.75 5.61 5.14
N ASP A 61 -13.47 5.34 5.39
CA ASP A 61 -12.85 5.44 6.71
C ASP A 61 -12.31 6.85 7.01
N SER A 62 -12.58 7.82 6.13
CA SER A 62 -11.98 9.15 6.24
C SER A 62 -12.57 9.96 7.38
N THR A 63 -11.72 10.81 7.95
CA THR A 63 -12.11 11.79 8.95
C THR A 63 -11.91 13.20 8.39
N PRO A 64 -12.80 14.16 8.72
CA PRO A 64 -12.59 15.55 8.36
C PRO A 64 -11.31 16.09 8.99
N ASP A 65 -10.49 16.79 8.21
CA ASP A 65 -9.35 17.53 8.74
C ASP A 65 -9.87 18.77 9.50
N ILE A 66 -9.74 18.74 10.83
CA ILE A 66 -10.23 19.78 11.75
C ILE A 66 -9.60 21.16 11.45
N PHE A 67 -8.45 21.19 10.78
CA PHE A 67 -7.68 22.41 10.52
C PHE A 67 -7.62 22.82 9.04
N ASP A 68 -8.25 22.05 8.14
CA ASP A 68 -8.38 22.44 6.73
C ASP A 68 -9.70 23.21 6.56
N ILE A 69 -9.61 24.53 6.32
CA ILE A 69 -10.76 25.41 6.04
C ILE A 69 -11.57 24.96 4.82
N TYR A 70 -11.00 24.10 3.96
CA TYR A 70 -11.69 23.51 2.82
C TYR A 70 -12.29 22.12 3.14
N GLY A 71 -12.25 21.66 4.40
CA GLY A 71 -12.86 20.42 4.85
C GLY A 71 -12.23 19.16 4.23
N ALA A 72 -10.94 19.20 3.90
CA ALA A 72 -10.32 18.06 3.24
C ALA A 72 -10.36 16.81 4.10
N GLN A 73 -10.74 15.69 3.50
CA GLN A 73 -10.76 14.39 4.17
C GLN A 73 -9.35 13.80 4.25
N ARG A 74 -9.07 13.16 5.38
CA ARG A 74 -7.82 12.43 5.63
C ARG A 74 -8.11 11.02 6.13
N SER A 75 -7.26 10.09 5.72
CA SER A 75 -7.32 8.71 6.20
C SER A 75 -5.92 8.13 6.36
N ALA A 76 -5.77 7.14 7.23
CA ALA A 76 -4.60 6.29 7.23
C ALA A 76 -4.51 5.52 5.90
N CYS A 77 -3.33 5.04 5.53
CA CYS A 77 -3.23 4.12 4.40
C CYS A 77 -3.90 2.79 4.79
N PRO A 78 -4.95 2.32 4.09
CA PRO A 78 -5.63 1.08 4.45
C PRO A 78 -4.74 -0.17 4.39
N LEU A 79 -3.69 -0.13 3.56
CA LEU A 79 -2.71 -1.22 3.41
C LEU A 79 -1.70 -1.28 4.55
N CYS A 80 -0.93 -0.21 4.76
CA CYS A 80 0.18 -0.22 5.72
C CYS A 80 -0.18 0.37 7.10
N LYS A 81 -1.41 0.86 7.26
CA LYS A 81 -1.93 1.56 8.45
C LYS A 81 -1.10 2.77 8.89
N SER A 82 -0.17 3.26 8.06
CA SER A 82 0.58 4.48 8.32
C SER A 82 -0.33 5.69 8.22
N TYR A 83 -0.06 6.68 9.07
CA TYR A 83 -0.68 8.00 9.03
C TYR A 83 0.24 9.04 8.36
N GLY A 84 1.33 8.61 7.70
CA GLY A 84 2.35 9.52 7.20
C GLY A 84 2.98 10.37 8.31
N GLN A 85 3.53 11.52 7.96
CA GLN A 85 4.05 12.47 8.96
C GLN A 85 2.89 13.13 9.72
N ARG A 86 2.84 12.89 11.03
CA ARG A 86 2.00 13.65 11.95
C ARG A 86 2.60 15.04 12.13
N THR A 87 1.80 16.08 11.99
CA THR A 87 2.15 17.42 12.46
C THR A 87 1.20 17.80 13.60
N LYS A 88 1.61 18.75 14.44
CA LYS A 88 0.79 19.24 15.57
C LYS A 88 -0.58 19.78 15.12
N LEU A 89 -0.72 20.14 13.84
CA LEU A 89 -1.87 20.85 13.30
C LEU A 89 -2.86 19.98 12.54
N VAL A 90 -2.59 18.72 12.19
CA VAL A 90 -3.53 17.95 11.32
C VAL A 90 -3.74 16.50 11.78
N GLY A 91 -3.25 16.12 12.96
CA GLY A 91 -3.47 14.78 13.55
C GLY A 91 -2.81 13.60 12.80
N GLY A 92 -2.35 13.80 11.56
CA GLY A 92 -1.79 12.77 10.68
C GLY A 92 -2.73 12.44 9.52
N GLY A 93 -2.47 11.33 8.84
CA GLY A 93 -3.24 10.84 7.70
C GLY A 93 -2.81 11.43 6.36
N TYR A 94 -3.17 10.74 5.29
CA TYR A 94 -2.96 11.18 3.92
C TYR A 94 -4.19 11.95 3.43
N LYS A 95 -3.96 13.16 2.88
CA LYS A 95 -5.03 13.95 2.25
C LYS A 95 -5.65 13.17 1.09
N LEU A 96 -6.97 13.07 1.04
CA LEU A 96 -7.67 12.36 -0.01
C LEU A 96 -8.02 13.26 -1.20
N PRO A 97 -8.07 12.71 -2.43
CA PRO A 97 -7.53 11.40 -2.82
C PRO A 97 -6.01 11.46 -3.09
N LEU A 98 -5.48 12.66 -3.38
CA LEU A 98 -4.17 12.83 -4.01
C LEU A 98 -2.98 12.51 -3.11
N GLY A 99 -3.05 12.82 -1.81
CA GLY A 99 -2.00 12.51 -0.84
C GLY A 99 -1.82 11.01 -0.67
N LEU A 100 -2.93 10.27 -0.54
CA LEU A 100 -2.90 8.81 -0.47
C LEU A 100 -2.38 8.20 -1.77
N LYS A 101 -2.85 8.70 -2.92
CA LYS A 101 -2.35 8.25 -4.23
C LYS A 101 -0.83 8.45 -4.38
N LYS A 102 -0.28 9.56 -3.88
CA LYS A 102 1.18 9.80 -3.90
C LYS A 102 1.93 8.76 -3.06
N HIS A 103 1.44 8.45 -1.86
CA HIS A 103 2.00 7.40 -1.00
C HIS A 103 1.97 6.02 -1.66
N LEU A 104 0.82 5.62 -2.21
CA LEU A 104 0.65 4.31 -2.84
C LEU A 104 1.49 4.15 -4.11
N THR A 105 1.76 5.23 -4.83
CA THR A 105 2.52 5.20 -6.10
C THR A 105 3.99 5.57 -5.95
N GLY A 106 4.42 6.11 -4.80
CA GLY A 106 5.78 6.61 -4.59
C GLY A 106 6.12 7.86 -5.42
N LYS A 107 5.12 8.60 -5.93
CA LYS A 107 5.34 9.81 -6.75
C LYS A 107 5.61 11.03 -5.85
N SER A 108 6.42 11.98 -6.35
CA SER A 108 6.65 13.31 -5.74
C SER A 108 7.27 13.30 -4.33
N ARG A 109 8.39 12.59 -4.14
CA ARG A 109 9.12 12.47 -2.85
C ARG A 109 8.32 11.82 -1.69
N GLY A 110 7.12 11.30 -1.93
CA GLY A 110 6.38 10.55 -0.93
C GLY A 110 7.01 9.17 -0.71
N GLU A 111 7.15 8.76 0.55
CA GLU A 111 7.52 7.38 0.88
C GLU A 111 6.54 6.42 0.20
N CYS A 112 7.07 5.51 -0.61
CA CYS A 112 6.28 4.47 -1.25
C CYS A 112 5.70 3.56 -0.16
N CYS A 113 4.41 3.26 -0.24
CA CYS A 113 3.75 2.33 0.67
C CYS A 113 4.57 1.02 0.79
N PRO A 114 4.98 0.61 2.01
CA PRO A 114 5.82 -0.57 2.20
C PRO A 114 5.12 -1.83 1.70
N VAL A 115 3.80 -1.94 1.86
CA VAL A 115 3.01 -3.05 1.29
C VAL A 115 3.09 -3.05 -0.24
N MET A 116 2.91 -1.90 -0.89
CA MET A 116 3.04 -1.81 -2.36
C MET A 116 4.45 -2.19 -2.85
N LYS A 117 5.48 -1.82 -2.08
CA LYS A 117 6.87 -2.23 -2.34
C LYS A 117 7.03 -3.74 -2.21
N THR A 118 6.51 -4.34 -1.14
CA THR A 118 6.52 -5.78 -0.90
C THR A 118 5.83 -6.56 -2.02
N VAL A 119 4.63 -6.13 -2.45
CA VAL A 119 3.90 -6.76 -3.56
C VAL A 119 4.74 -6.74 -4.84
N ARG A 120 5.37 -5.59 -5.16
CA ARG A 120 6.26 -5.48 -6.32
C ARG A 120 7.45 -6.44 -6.22
N GLU A 121 8.08 -6.53 -5.06
CA GLU A 121 9.23 -7.41 -4.85
C GLU A 121 8.86 -8.89 -4.95
N LEU A 122 7.69 -9.28 -4.44
CA LEU A 122 7.14 -10.62 -4.62
C LEU A 122 6.89 -10.96 -6.09
N TYR A 123 6.31 -10.02 -6.85
CA TYR A 123 6.12 -10.19 -8.29
C TYR A 123 7.46 -10.38 -9.03
N LEU A 124 8.45 -9.55 -8.72
CA LEU A 124 9.77 -9.62 -9.37
C LEU A 124 10.55 -10.89 -8.97
N SER A 125 10.34 -11.43 -7.76
CA SER A 125 11.01 -12.67 -7.32
C SER A 125 10.51 -13.94 -8.01
N GLN A 126 9.37 -13.87 -8.72
CA GLN A 126 8.81 -14.97 -9.49
C GLN A 126 9.25 -14.95 -10.97
N LYS A 127 10.14 -14.02 -11.34
CA LYS A 127 10.69 -13.86 -12.70
C LYS A 127 12.15 -14.26 -12.72
#